data_AF-A0A954VJZ3-F1
#
_entry.id   AF-A0A954VJZ3-F1
#
_cell.length_a   1.000
_cell.length_b   1.000
_cell.length_c   1.000
_cell.angle_alpha   90.00
_cell.angle_beta   90.00
_cell.angle_gamma   90.00
#
_symmetry.space_group_name_H-M   'P 1'
#
loop_
_entity.id
_entity.type
_entity.pdbx_description
1 polymer ?
#
loop_
_entity_poly.entity_id
_entity_poly.type
_entity_poly.pdbx_seq_one_letter_code
_entity_poly.pdbx_strand_id
1 'polypeptide(L)'
;MSELLLYYQRPEPATWVFLSSFLLIGIFFVFHRFFCIRNLDILLLILLAPGLMMVYEGRKMRLSEQSSVATSDSLAVGGHPVGHRWPPQTTHYVSLNLQSNSLPSSPPSSYATDSNEWQASTVQFYGFLSLLIACGLLMIRMLVDQALVRRPLLEPNLNIGGLSFIGISLFLFLMANIVTSSPREQQESSPRLGPGYALLNMLPSLPTIPDHASSAEWPGRPTNGAQWLPNVARILAIVSNLAIVIGIIGVGYWHFDNIKTGIGCATMYLMLPYTAQMNGNLEHTTPAALLTLALMTYRQPMFSGLFLGAAAGLVYYPLFLLPLWFSFYWHKGIRPFLMGVSISLLVLVCLLLIHGMSAFTDHLRWMFGLWLPMMEGLSGIWGEDGLQAVFRLPVLVGFILLSLSFCFWPIRKNLGTLMCGTAAIMLAAQFWHGYGGGLFMAWFLPFVLLTIFRPNVDDRVANKVVGAKWFSRHVSSPV
;
A
#
# COMPACT_ATOMS: atom_id res chain seq x y z
N MET A 1 -0.56 31.56 -9.87
CA MET A 1 -1.00 30.15 -9.77
C MET A 1 -1.09 29.64 -8.33
N SER A 2 -0.50 30.33 -7.34
CA SER A 2 -0.59 29.99 -5.91
C SER A 2 -2.00 30.15 -5.31
N GLU A 3 -2.82 31.08 -5.79
CA GLU A 3 -4.16 31.32 -5.21
C GLU A 3 -5.23 30.27 -5.57
N LEU A 4 -5.08 29.55 -6.68
CA LEU A 4 -6.02 28.50 -7.06
C LEU A 4 -5.86 27.22 -6.21
N LEU A 5 -4.67 26.98 -5.67
CA LEU A 5 -4.40 25.88 -4.75
C LEU A 5 -4.67 26.25 -3.28
N LEU A 6 -4.85 27.53 -2.95
CA LEU A 6 -5.10 28.01 -1.59
C LEU A 6 -6.47 27.58 -1.04
N TYR A 7 -7.46 27.36 -1.90
CA TYR A 7 -8.80 26.88 -1.52
C TYR A 7 -9.03 25.40 -1.85
N TYR A 8 -8.00 24.69 -2.32
CA TYR A 8 -8.13 23.29 -2.67
C TYR A 8 -8.33 22.45 -1.41
N GLN A 9 -9.53 21.90 -1.25
CA GLN A 9 -9.81 20.88 -0.24
C GLN A 9 -9.71 19.50 -0.88
N ARG A 10 -8.94 18.62 -0.26
CA ARG A 10 -8.85 17.22 -0.68
C ARG A 10 -10.22 16.57 -0.51
N PRO A 11 -10.65 15.68 -1.43
CA PRO A 11 -11.93 14.99 -1.31
C PRO A 11 -11.90 14.03 -0.12
N GLU A 12 -13.03 13.92 0.59
CA GLU A 12 -13.16 12.93 1.64
C GLU A 12 -13.10 11.50 1.07
N PRO A 13 -12.47 10.54 1.79
CA PRO A 13 -12.40 9.15 1.36
C PRO A 13 -13.75 8.53 1.02
N ALA A 14 -14.80 8.88 1.78
CA ALA A 14 -16.17 8.42 1.52
C ALA A 14 -16.67 8.86 0.13
N THR A 15 -16.52 10.16 -0.19
CA THR A 15 -16.93 10.73 -1.48
C THR A 15 -16.21 10.04 -2.63
N TRP A 16 -14.90 9.80 -2.48
CA TRP A 16 -14.12 9.10 -3.50
C TRP A 16 -14.58 7.65 -3.67
N VAL A 17 -14.88 6.93 -2.59
CA VAL A 17 -15.37 5.55 -2.64
C VAL A 17 -16.67 5.43 -3.43
N PHE A 18 -17.65 6.31 -3.18
CA PHE A 18 -18.90 6.29 -3.94
C PHE A 18 -18.68 6.64 -5.41
N LEU A 19 -17.98 7.73 -5.69
CA LEU A 19 -17.73 8.18 -7.07
C LEU A 19 -16.96 7.13 -7.88
N SER A 20 -15.88 6.59 -7.30
CA SER A 20 -15.09 5.54 -7.94
C SER A 20 -15.91 4.27 -8.18
N SER A 21 -16.74 3.83 -7.22
CA SER A 21 -17.58 2.65 -7.39
C SER A 21 -18.60 2.81 -8.52
N PHE A 22 -19.29 3.96 -8.60
CA PHE A 22 -20.21 4.25 -9.69
C PHE A 22 -19.50 4.32 -11.05
N LEU A 23 -18.33 4.96 -11.11
CA LEU A 23 -17.57 5.03 -12.35
C LEU A 23 -17.00 3.67 -12.77
N LEU A 24 -16.54 2.84 -11.82
CA LEU A 24 -16.07 1.48 -12.10
C LEU A 24 -17.20 0.64 -12.70
N ILE A 25 -18.41 0.75 -12.14
CA ILE A 25 -19.59 0.08 -12.69
C ILE A 25 -19.92 0.65 -14.08
N GLY A 26 -20.02 1.97 -14.23
CA GLY A 26 -20.39 2.58 -15.52
C GLY A 26 -19.41 2.27 -16.66
N ILE A 27 -18.10 2.30 -16.39
CA ILE A 27 -17.05 2.18 -17.41
C ILE A 27 -16.73 0.71 -17.73
N PHE A 28 -16.82 -0.22 -16.77
CA PHE A 28 -16.32 -1.58 -16.96
C PHE A 28 -17.37 -2.68 -16.79
N PHE A 29 -18.48 -2.41 -16.11
CA PHE A 29 -19.52 -3.41 -15.91
C PHE A 29 -20.27 -3.68 -17.20
N VAL A 30 -20.67 -4.94 -17.38
CA VAL A 30 -21.48 -5.33 -18.53
C VAL A 30 -22.89 -5.71 -18.13
N PHE A 31 -23.80 -4.80 -18.47
CA PHE A 31 -25.21 -4.82 -18.07
C PHE A 31 -26.02 -5.92 -18.76
N HIS A 32 -25.74 -6.23 -20.04
CA HIS A 32 -26.48 -7.28 -20.75
C HIS A 32 -26.14 -8.70 -20.26
N ARG A 33 -25.03 -8.88 -19.54
CA ARG A 33 -24.59 -10.19 -19.01
C ARG A 33 -24.13 -10.03 -17.56
N PHE A 34 -25.11 -9.98 -16.66
CA PHE A 34 -24.89 -9.71 -15.25
C PHE A 34 -23.94 -10.73 -14.59
N PHE A 35 -24.23 -12.03 -14.73
CA PHE A 35 -23.42 -13.11 -14.16
C PHE A 35 -22.27 -13.51 -15.10
N CYS A 36 -21.18 -12.74 -15.08
CA CYS A 36 -19.94 -13.10 -15.76
C CYS A 36 -18.73 -12.92 -14.85
N ILE A 37 -17.66 -13.69 -15.12
CA ILE A 37 -16.40 -13.64 -14.37
C ILE A 37 -15.83 -12.22 -14.34
N ARG A 38 -15.99 -11.46 -15.43
CA ARG A 38 -15.61 -10.05 -15.50
C ARG A 38 -16.34 -9.19 -14.46
N ASN A 39 -17.66 -9.31 -14.37
CA ASN A 39 -18.44 -8.51 -13.43
C ASN A 39 -18.11 -8.94 -11.99
N LEU A 40 -17.86 -10.23 -11.75
CA LEU A 40 -17.34 -10.73 -10.47
C LEU A 40 -16.00 -10.05 -10.13
N ASP A 41 -15.07 -9.95 -11.08
CA ASP A 41 -13.77 -9.31 -10.85
C ASP A 41 -13.93 -7.82 -10.45
N ILE A 42 -14.85 -7.09 -11.08
CA ILE A 42 -15.18 -5.70 -10.71
C ILE A 42 -15.79 -5.63 -9.31
N LEU A 43 -16.73 -6.52 -8.99
CA LEU A 43 -17.36 -6.58 -7.67
C LEU A 43 -16.35 -6.90 -6.57
N LEU A 44 -15.40 -7.80 -6.83
CA LEU A 44 -14.30 -8.13 -5.90
C LEU A 44 -13.37 -6.94 -5.66
N LEU A 45 -13.12 -6.11 -6.68
CA LEU A 45 -12.36 -4.87 -6.51
C LEU A 45 -13.12 -3.82 -5.70
N ILE A 46 -14.42 -3.66 -5.93
CA ILE A 46 -15.29 -2.75 -5.16
C ILE A 46 -15.42 -3.22 -3.71
N LEU A 47 -15.37 -4.54 -3.45
CA LEU A 47 -15.42 -5.12 -2.10
C LEU A 47 -14.24 -4.70 -1.21
N LEU A 48 -13.14 -4.19 -1.77
CA LEU A 48 -12.04 -3.60 -0.99
C LEU A 48 -12.45 -2.26 -0.33
N ALA A 49 -13.42 -1.55 -0.90
CA ALA A 49 -13.75 -0.19 -0.48
C ALA A 49 -14.41 -0.09 0.91
N PRO A 50 -15.41 -0.94 1.28
CA PRO A 50 -16.00 -0.92 2.61
C PRO A 50 -14.97 -1.15 3.73
N GLY A 51 -14.02 -2.05 3.50
CA GLY A 51 -12.96 -2.32 4.46
C GLY A 51 -11.99 -1.17 4.64
N LEU A 52 -11.59 -0.50 3.55
CA LEU A 52 -10.80 0.73 3.61
C LEU A 52 -11.53 1.83 4.41
N MET A 53 -12.84 2.00 4.17
CA MET A 53 -13.65 2.98 4.87
C MET A 53 -13.78 2.71 6.36
N MET A 54 -14.06 1.47 6.76
CA MET A 54 -14.15 1.12 8.19
C MET A 54 -12.81 1.33 8.91
N VAL A 55 -11.68 0.97 8.29
CA VAL A 55 -10.36 1.25 8.86
C VAL A 55 -10.12 2.75 8.99
N TYR A 56 -10.49 3.52 7.97
CA TYR A 56 -10.36 4.98 7.98
C TYR A 56 -11.22 5.64 9.07
N GLU A 57 -12.51 5.33 9.15
CA GLU A 57 -13.41 5.88 10.15
C GLU A 57 -12.99 5.49 11.57
N GLY A 58 -12.63 4.22 11.76
CA GLY A 58 -12.14 3.76 13.06
C GLY A 58 -10.84 4.47 13.48
N ARG A 59 -9.95 4.84 12.54
CA ARG A 59 -8.77 5.67 12.84
C ARG A 59 -9.16 7.10 13.19
N LYS A 60 -10.09 7.69 12.44
CA LYS A 60 -10.61 9.04 12.68
C LYS A 60 -11.23 9.17 14.07
N MET A 61 -12.01 8.18 14.51
CA MET A 61 -12.61 8.13 15.85
C MET A 61 -11.54 8.18 16.96
N ARG A 62 -10.51 7.32 16.89
CA ARG A 62 -9.40 7.31 17.86
C ARG A 62 -8.67 8.65 17.95
N LEU A 63 -8.44 9.31 16.81
CA LEU A 63 -7.75 10.60 16.77
C LEU A 63 -8.58 11.73 17.40
N SER A 64 -9.88 11.72 17.16
CA SER A 64 -10.80 12.69 17.78
C SER A 64 -10.87 12.53 19.30
N GLU A 65 -10.75 11.30 19.80
CA GLU A 65 -10.71 11.00 21.23
C GLU A 65 -9.40 11.48 21.87
N GLN A 66 -8.25 11.20 21.26
CA GLN A 66 -6.96 11.67 21.78
C GLN A 66 -6.91 13.21 21.87
N SER A 67 -7.49 13.90 20.89
CA SER A 67 -7.56 15.36 20.86
C SER A 67 -8.49 15.93 21.94
N SER A 68 -9.61 15.26 22.25
CA SER A 68 -10.54 15.71 23.28
C SER A 68 -9.97 15.54 24.69
N VAL A 69 -9.28 14.42 24.95
CA VAL A 69 -8.58 14.15 26.22
C VAL A 69 -7.45 15.17 26.46
N ALA A 70 -6.62 15.44 25.45
CA ALA A 70 -5.55 16.44 25.56
C ALA A 70 -6.09 17.86 25.85
N THR A 71 -7.25 18.20 25.26
CA THR A 71 -7.90 19.49 25.51
C THR A 71 -8.43 19.58 26.95
N SER A 72 -9.03 18.52 27.49
CA SER A 72 -9.48 18.50 28.89
C SER A 72 -8.34 18.62 29.90
N ASP A 73 -7.20 17.97 29.66
CA ASP A 73 -6.03 18.06 30.54
C ASP A 73 -5.42 19.46 30.52
N SER A 74 -5.38 20.11 29.35
CA SER A 74 -4.88 21.50 29.23
C SER A 74 -5.75 22.52 29.97
N LEU A 75 -7.07 22.31 30.01
CA LEU A 75 -8.01 23.17 30.75
C LEU A 75 -7.99 22.90 32.25
N ALA A 76 -7.70 21.68 32.69
CA ALA A 76 -7.55 21.34 34.11
C ALA A 76 -6.28 21.94 34.74
N VAL A 77 -5.23 22.18 33.95
CA VAL A 77 -3.96 22.78 34.41
C VAL A 77 -3.97 24.32 34.41
N GLY A 78 -4.97 24.96 33.77
CA GLY A 78 -5.11 26.43 33.71
C GLY A 78 -5.57 27.13 35.00
N GLY A 79 -5.59 26.43 36.12
CA GLY A 79 -6.27 26.84 37.35
C GLY A 79 -5.44 27.45 38.46
N HIS A 80 -4.20 27.93 38.28
CA HIS A 80 -3.50 28.71 39.33
C HIS A 80 -2.44 29.69 38.77
N PRO A 81 -2.58 31.01 38.96
CA PRO A 81 -1.45 31.93 38.75
C PRO A 81 -0.47 31.77 39.91
N VAL A 82 0.69 31.16 39.66
CA VAL A 82 1.81 31.12 40.61
C VAL A 82 2.47 32.50 40.62
N GLY A 83 1.98 33.39 41.49
CA GLY A 83 2.66 34.61 41.88
C GLY A 83 3.78 34.30 42.88
N HIS A 84 5.04 34.50 42.49
CA HIS A 84 6.17 34.48 43.41
C HIS A 84 6.10 35.67 44.39
N ARG A 85 5.83 35.42 45.69
CA ARG A 85 6.35 36.23 46.81
C ARG A 85 6.31 35.49 48.15
N TRP A 86 7.41 35.55 48.91
CA TRP A 86 7.62 34.95 50.24
C TRP A 86 6.88 35.72 51.39
N PRO A 87 6.73 35.13 52.62
CA PRO A 87 5.67 35.38 53.64
C PRO A 87 6.11 36.41 54.74
N PRO A 88 5.43 36.63 55.91
CA PRO A 88 4.27 35.96 56.56
C PRO A 88 3.19 36.89 57.19
N GLN A 89 2.05 36.33 57.64
CA GLN A 89 1.49 36.44 59.00
C GLN A 89 0.07 35.82 59.13
N THR A 90 -0.12 35.16 60.27
CA THR A 90 -1.32 34.51 60.85
C THR A 90 -2.61 35.33 60.78
N THR A 91 -3.78 34.68 60.61
CA THR A 91 -4.93 34.70 61.55
C THR A 91 -5.95 33.61 61.19
N HIS A 92 -6.43 32.89 62.20
CA HIS A 92 -7.52 31.92 62.17
C HIS A 92 -8.87 32.54 61.80
N TYR A 93 -9.63 31.88 60.92
CA TYR A 93 -11.10 31.85 61.01
C TYR A 93 -11.59 30.44 60.68
N VAL A 94 -12.29 29.87 61.66
CA VAL A 94 -13.07 28.65 61.55
C VAL A 94 -14.32 28.96 60.74
N SER A 95 -14.53 28.28 59.61
CA SER A 95 -15.81 28.27 58.91
C SER A 95 -16.37 26.86 58.88
N LEU A 96 -17.57 26.72 59.44
CA LEU A 96 -18.29 25.49 59.71
C LEU A 96 -18.50 24.64 58.45
N ASN A 97 -18.25 23.34 58.60
CA ASN A 97 -18.76 22.29 57.72
C ASN A 97 -20.29 22.32 57.73
N LEU A 98 -20.89 22.81 56.64
CA LEU A 98 -22.25 22.51 56.27
C LEU A 98 -22.20 21.49 55.13
N GLN A 99 -22.44 20.23 55.49
CA GLN A 99 -22.73 19.14 54.56
C GLN A 99 -23.98 19.49 53.75
N SER A 100 -23.78 20.08 52.57
CA SER A 100 -24.77 20.00 51.49
C SER A 100 -24.50 18.71 50.73
N ASN A 101 -25.31 17.68 51.01
CA ASN A 101 -25.48 16.53 50.14
C ASN A 101 -25.96 17.03 48.76
N SER A 102 -25.03 17.35 47.86
CA SER A 102 -25.32 17.43 46.43
C SER A 102 -25.22 16.01 45.87
N LEU A 103 -26.34 15.53 45.36
CA LEU A 103 -26.45 14.32 44.54
C LEU A 103 -25.31 14.29 43.48
N PRO A 104 -24.69 13.13 43.19
CA PRO A 104 -23.69 13.03 42.14
C PRO A 104 -24.38 13.08 40.78
N SER A 105 -24.65 14.27 40.26
CA SER A 105 -25.09 14.45 38.88
C SER A 105 -23.86 14.57 37.98
N SER A 106 -23.26 13.42 37.65
CA SER A 106 -22.49 13.10 36.44
C SER A 106 -21.71 11.80 36.73
N PRO A 107 -21.86 10.71 35.96
CA PRO A 107 -20.90 9.62 36.05
C PRO A 107 -19.50 10.15 35.67
N PRO A 108 -18.42 9.61 36.24
CA PRO A 108 -17.08 10.01 35.84
C PRO A 108 -16.90 9.78 34.34
N SER A 109 -16.26 10.74 33.68
CA SER A 109 -15.96 10.76 32.23
C SER A 109 -15.21 9.51 31.75
N SER A 110 -14.64 8.70 32.66
CA SER A 110 -14.02 7.41 32.36
C SER A 110 -14.98 6.45 31.63
N TYR A 111 -16.25 6.36 32.04
CA TYR A 111 -17.19 5.39 31.45
C TYR A 111 -17.59 5.72 30.00
N ALA A 112 -17.64 7.00 29.63
CA ALA A 112 -17.95 7.41 28.26
C ALA A 112 -16.75 7.21 27.32
N THR A 113 -15.54 7.46 27.83
CA THR A 113 -14.29 7.33 27.07
C THR A 113 -14.01 5.87 26.70
N ASP A 114 -14.16 4.95 27.66
CA ASP A 114 -13.99 3.50 27.44
C ASP A 114 -14.97 2.96 26.38
N SER A 115 -16.21 3.48 26.37
CA SER A 115 -17.25 3.02 25.43
C SER A 115 -17.02 3.45 23.98
N ASN A 116 -16.35 4.59 23.77
CA ASN A 116 -16.06 5.12 22.44
C ASN A 116 -14.77 4.49 21.87
N GLU A 117 -13.75 4.30 22.71
CA GLU A 117 -12.51 3.63 22.32
C GLU A 117 -12.76 2.19 21.88
N TRP A 118 -13.64 1.48 22.61
CA TRP A 118 -14.10 0.14 22.23
C TRP A 118 -14.87 0.11 20.90
N GLN A 119 -15.68 1.15 20.62
CA GLN A 119 -16.35 1.27 19.31
C GLN A 119 -15.34 1.50 18.19
N ALA A 120 -14.35 2.38 18.40
CA ALA A 120 -13.33 2.69 17.42
C ALA A 120 -12.46 1.47 17.10
N SER A 121 -12.02 0.70 18.12
CA SER A 121 -11.25 -0.53 17.93
C SER A 121 -12.05 -1.60 17.18
N THR A 122 -13.32 -1.77 17.54
CA THR A 122 -14.22 -2.75 16.92
C THR A 122 -14.44 -2.43 15.43
N VAL A 123 -14.71 -1.16 15.09
CA VAL A 123 -14.87 -0.72 13.70
C VAL A 123 -13.60 -0.96 12.89
N GLN A 124 -12.42 -0.63 13.44
CA GLN A 124 -11.15 -0.93 12.78
C GLN A 124 -10.96 -2.43 12.54
N PHE A 125 -11.21 -3.27 13.55
CA PHE A 125 -11.06 -4.72 13.45
C PHE A 125 -11.92 -5.31 12.32
N TYR A 126 -13.22 -4.97 12.28
CA TYR A 126 -14.11 -5.41 11.19
C TYR A 126 -13.70 -4.84 9.83
N GLY A 127 -13.15 -3.63 9.81
CA GLY A 127 -12.52 -3.06 8.62
C GLY A 127 -11.40 -3.94 8.08
N PHE A 128 -10.41 -4.28 8.93
CA PHE A 128 -9.32 -5.17 8.53
C PHE A 128 -9.80 -6.57 8.15
N LEU A 129 -10.76 -7.13 8.89
CA LEU A 129 -11.35 -8.44 8.59
C LEU A 129 -11.99 -8.45 7.20
N SER A 130 -12.80 -7.44 6.88
CA SER A 130 -13.44 -7.33 5.56
C SER A 130 -12.41 -7.16 4.43
N LEU A 131 -11.32 -6.42 4.67
CA LEU A 131 -10.21 -6.30 3.72
C LEU A 131 -9.52 -7.64 3.48
N LEU A 132 -9.24 -8.42 4.52
CA LEU A 132 -8.62 -9.74 4.36
C LEU A 132 -9.57 -10.73 3.68
N ILE A 133 -10.88 -10.67 3.94
CA ILE A 133 -11.87 -11.47 3.21
C ILE A 133 -11.83 -11.13 1.72
N ALA A 134 -11.85 -9.85 1.37
CA ALA A 134 -11.75 -9.40 -0.02
C ALA A 134 -10.41 -9.84 -0.67
N CYS A 135 -9.28 -9.69 0.04
CA CYS A 135 -7.98 -10.17 -0.40
C CYS A 135 -7.97 -11.70 -0.59
N GLY A 136 -8.65 -12.45 0.27
CA GLY A 136 -8.77 -13.91 0.18
C GLY A 136 -9.57 -14.36 -1.03
N LEU A 137 -10.69 -13.69 -1.30
CA LEU A 137 -11.48 -13.93 -2.51
C LEU A 137 -10.70 -13.58 -3.77
N LEU A 138 -9.98 -12.46 -3.79
CA LEU A 138 -9.08 -12.10 -4.88
C LEU A 138 -7.94 -13.11 -5.04
N MET A 139 -7.36 -13.61 -3.94
CA MET A 139 -6.29 -14.60 -3.98
C MET A 139 -6.78 -15.91 -4.57
N ILE A 140 -7.92 -16.41 -4.10
CA ILE A 140 -8.58 -17.59 -4.68
C ILE A 140 -8.85 -17.35 -6.16
N ARG A 141 -9.37 -16.17 -6.52
CA ARG A 141 -9.63 -15.80 -7.91
C ARG A 141 -8.35 -15.81 -8.77
N MET A 142 -7.21 -15.34 -8.26
CA MET A 142 -5.90 -15.37 -8.94
C MET A 142 -5.34 -16.79 -9.09
N LEU A 143 -5.61 -17.69 -8.14
CA LEU A 143 -5.21 -19.10 -8.23
C LEU A 143 -6.09 -19.89 -9.19
N VAL A 144 -7.41 -19.76 -9.07
CA VAL A 144 -8.41 -20.34 -9.98
C VAL A 144 -8.22 -19.80 -11.40
N ASP A 145 -7.71 -18.57 -11.52
CA ASP A 145 -7.38 -17.96 -12.79
C ASP A 145 -6.56 -18.93 -13.64
N GLN A 146 -5.56 -19.62 -13.09
CA GLN A 146 -4.69 -20.52 -13.86
C GLN A 146 -5.44 -21.71 -14.51
N ALA A 147 -6.61 -22.09 -14.00
CA ALA A 147 -7.43 -23.18 -14.53
C ALA A 147 -8.40 -22.73 -15.64
N LEU A 148 -8.62 -21.43 -15.85
CA LEU A 148 -9.58 -20.93 -16.84
C LEU A 148 -9.00 -20.98 -18.26
N VAL A 149 -9.56 -21.89 -19.08
CA VAL A 149 -9.18 -22.11 -20.50
C VAL A 149 -9.75 -21.04 -21.44
N ARG A 150 -10.99 -20.60 -21.21
CA ARG A 150 -11.66 -19.55 -22.02
C ARG A 150 -11.98 -18.35 -21.15
N ARG A 151 -11.69 -17.15 -21.65
CA ARG A 151 -11.87 -15.91 -20.90
C ARG A 151 -12.53 -14.84 -21.75
N PRO A 152 -13.58 -14.19 -21.24
CA PRO A 152 -14.07 -12.96 -21.83
C PRO A 152 -13.07 -11.84 -21.53
N LEU A 153 -12.57 -11.16 -22.56
CA LEU A 153 -11.72 -9.97 -22.41
C LEU A 153 -12.55 -8.85 -21.74
N LEU A 154 -12.00 -8.19 -20.73
CA LEU A 154 -12.60 -6.99 -20.16
C LEU A 154 -12.30 -5.80 -21.07
N GLU A 155 -13.23 -5.52 -21.99
CA GLU A 155 -13.20 -4.29 -22.76
C GLU A 155 -13.93 -3.17 -22.01
N PRO A 156 -13.31 -2.00 -21.83
CA PRO A 156 -14.00 -0.84 -21.29
C PRO A 156 -15.12 -0.36 -22.23
N ASN A 157 -16.22 0.10 -21.64
CA ASN A 157 -17.38 0.69 -22.32
C ASN A 157 -17.06 2.05 -22.95
N LEU A 158 -15.99 2.71 -22.49
CA LEU A 158 -15.54 4.00 -23.00
C LEU A 158 -14.48 3.85 -24.11
N ASN A 159 -14.43 4.81 -25.03
CA ASN A 159 -13.41 4.86 -26.08
C ASN A 159 -12.02 5.22 -25.51
N ILE A 160 -10.97 5.04 -26.32
CA ILE A 160 -9.58 5.31 -25.91
C ILE A 160 -9.39 6.77 -25.49
N GLY A 161 -9.97 7.72 -26.23
CA GLY A 161 -9.85 9.15 -25.93
C GLY A 161 -10.43 9.53 -24.57
N GLY A 162 -11.63 9.04 -24.26
CA GLY A 162 -12.30 9.26 -22.98
C GLY A 162 -11.55 8.59 -21.81
N LEU A 163 -11.08 7.35 -22.00
CA LEU A 163 -10.27 6.66 -20.97
C LEU A 163 -8.95 7.39 -20.71
N SER A 164 -8.30 7.89 -21.76
CA SER A 164 -7.05 8.63 -21.66
C SER A 164 -7.26 9.97 -20.96
N PHE A 165 -8.33 10.69 -21.30
CA PHE A 165 -8.68 11.95 -20.66
C PHE A 165 -8.96 11.76 -19.16
N ILE A 166 -9.79 10.77 -18.80
CA ILE A 166 -10.08 10.45 -17.39
C ILE A 166 -8.78 10.02 -16.68
N GLY A 167 -7.99 9.13 -17.29
CA GLY A 167 -6.75 8.64 -16.70
C GLY A 167 -5.72 9.75 -16.44
N ILE A 168 -5.48 10.62 -17.42
CA ILE A 168 -4.56 11.76 -17.27
C ILE A 168 -5.09 12.75 -16.23
N SER A 169 -6.38 13.07 -16.26
CA SER A 169 -7.00 13.99 -15.29
C SER A 169 -6.91 13.45 -13.86
N LEU A 170 -7.21 12.16 -13.66
CA LEU A 170 -7.07 11.49 -12.36
C LEU A 170 -5.62 11.47 -11.90
N PHE A 171 -4.67 11.18 -12.80
CA PHE A 171 -3.26 11.19 -12.45
C PHE A 171 -2.81 12.56 -11.96
N LEU A 172 -3.10 13.63 -12.73
CA LEU A 172 -2.75 15.00 -12.36
C LEU A 172 -3.40 15.40 -11.03
N PHE A 173 -4.68 15.06 -10.83
CA PHE A 173 -5.40 15.32 -9.60
C PHE A 173 -4.76 14.61 -8.39
N LEU A 174 -4.46 13.32 -8.53
CA LEU A 174 -3.84 12.52 -7.47
C LEU A 174 -2.42 12.98 -7.16
N MET A 175 -1.65 13.41 -8.15
CA MET A 175 -0.31 13.96 -7.92
C MET A 175 -0.38 15.36 -7.28
N ALA A 176 -1.41 16.16 -7.59
CA ALA A 176 -1.64 17.43 -6.90
C ALA A 176 -1.88 17.23 -5.39
N ASN A 177 -2.55 16.14 -4.99
CA ASN A 177 -2.70 15.78 -3.57
C ASN A 177 -1.35 15.49 -2.90
N ILE A 178 -0.44 14.83 -3.61
CA ILE A 178 0.92 14.56 -3.11
C ILE A 178 1.71 15.86 -3.00
N VAL A 179 1.63 16.75 -3.99
CA VAL A 179 2.36 18.04 -3.97
C VAL A 179 1.87 18.95 -2.84
N THR A 180 0.57 18.94 -2.55
CA THR A 180 -0.06 19.74 -1.48
C THR A 180 -0.03 19.07 -0.11
N SER A 181 0.55 17.86 0.02
CA SER A 181 0.73 17.17 1.29
C SER A 181 1.75 17.86 2.19
N SER A 182 1.44 18.04 3.48
CA SER A 182 2.39 18.62 4.44
C SER A 182 3.07 17.50 5.26
N PRO A 183 4.38 17.61 5.55
CA PRO A 183 5.13 16.54 6.23
C PRO A 183 4.75 16.38 7.71
N ARG A 184 4.05 17.37 8.30
CA ARG A 184 3.59 17.32 9.70
C ARG A 184 2.42 16.35 9.90
N GLU A 185 1.66 16.05 8.84
CA GLU A 185 0.57 15.07 8.83
C GLU A 185 1.07 13.61 9.05
N GLN A 186 2.39 13.41 9.11
CA GLN A 186 3.09 12.11 9.16
C GLN A 186 2.90 11.32 10.48
N GLN A 187 2.54 11.96 11.59
CA GLN A 187 2.66 11.33 12.91
C GLN A 187 1.59 10.24 13.16
N GLU A 188 0.40 10.31 12.53
CA GLU A 188 -0.78 9.59 13.03
C GLU A 188 -1.61 8.76 12.02
N SER A 189 -1.54 9.01 10.70
CA SER A 189 -2.58 8.47 9.78
C SER A 189 -2.20 7.25 8.91
N SER A 190 -0.92 6.96 8.67
CA SER A 190 -0.48 5.87 7.76
C SER A 190 0.07 4.65 8.50
N PRO A 191 -0.24 3.40 8.07
CA PRO A 191 0.39 2.22 8.63
C PRO A 191 1.88 2.26 8.30
N ARG A 192 2.74 2.10 9.32
CA ARG A 192 4.18 1.96 9.13
C ARG A 192 4.48 0.50 8.83
N LEU A 193 5.26 0.20 7.81
CA LEU A 193 5.91 -1.11 7.76
C LEU A 193 6.83 -1.27 8.97
N GLY A 194 6.99 -2.52 9.41
CA GLY A 194 8.05 -2.89 10.33
C GLY A 194 9.46 -2.64 9.75
N PRO A 195 10.52 -3.23 10.34
CA PRO A 195 11.87 -3.03 9.82
C PRO A 195 11.95 -3.39 8.32
N GLY A 196 12.46 -2.45 7.53
CA GLY A 196 12.58 -2.54 6.07
C GLY A 196 13.87 -1.86 5.62
N TYR A 197 13.94 -1.38 4.37
CA TYR A 197 15.12 -0.68 3.91
C TYR A 197 15.31 0.68 4.62
N ALA A 198 16.38 0.79 5.40
CA ALA A 198 16.59 1.91 6.32
C ALA A 198 16.50 3.29 5.66
N LEU A 199 17.04 3.46 4.45
CA LEU A 199 16.99 4.74 3.73
C LEU A 199 15.57 5.12 3.28
N LEU A 200 14.74 4.13 2.96
CA LEU A 200 13.35 4.39 2.58
C LEU A 200 12.53 4.80 3.80
N ASN A 201 12.76 4.15 4.95
CA ASN A 201 12.08 4.44 6.21
C ASN A 201 12.47 5.81 6.80
N MET A 202 13.54 6.43 6.32
CA MET A 202 13.91 7.81 6.67
C MET A 202 13.10 8.86 5.93
N LEU A 203 12.51 8.52 4.78
CA LEU A 203 11.69 9.44 4.02
C LEU A 203 10.32 9.60 4.69
N PRO A 204 9.79 10.83 4.77
CA PRO A 204 8.48 11.04 5.34
C PRO A 204 7.38 10.45 4.46
N SER A 205 6.38 9.82 5.08
CA SER A 205 5.15 9.43 4.39
C SER A 205 4.27 10.66 4.13
N LEU A 206 3.63 10.68 2.97
CA LEU A 206 2.84 11.83 2.51
C LEU A 206 1.36 11.45 2.52
N PRO A 207 0.59 11.85 3.54
CA PRO A 207 -0.84 11.57 3.56
C PRO A 207 -1.57 12.41 2.51
N THR A 208 -2.55 11.79 1.86
CA THR A 208 -3.33 12.39 0.77
C THR A 208 -4.81 12.53 1.10
N ILE A 209 -5.16 12.24 2.35
CA ILE A 209 -6.50 12.35 2.92
C ILE A 209 -6.68 13.77 3.50
N PRO A 210 -7.92 14.29 3.63
CA PRO A 210 -8.16 15.63 4.18
C PRO A 210 -7.81 15.72 5.67
N ASP A 211 -7.44 16.92 6.08
CA ASP A 211 -7.07 17.25 7.45
C ASP A 211 -8.33 17.39 8.33
N HIS A 212 -8.48 16.55 9.35
CA HIS A 212 -9.52 16.71 10.37
C HIS A 212 -8.89 17.40 11.58
N ALA A 213 -8.79 18.72 11.50
CA ALA A 213 -8.55 19.65 12.61
C ALA A 213 -7.73 19.10 13.79
N SER A 214 -6.43 18.92 13.62
CA SER A 214 -5.46 18.97 14.71
C SER A 214 -4.31 19.91 14.35
N SER A 215 -4.68 21.17 14.08
CA SER A 215 -3.80 22.34 14.20
C SER A 215 -3.43 22.67 15.66
N ALA A 216 -3.50 21.68 16.55
CA ALA A 216 -2.78 21.76 17.81
C ALA A 216 -1.29 21.61 17.46
N GLU A 217 -0.61 22.74 17.26
CA GLU A 217 0.84 22.81 17.36
C GLU A 217 1.24 22.15 18.67
N TRP A 218 1.64 20.88 18.63
CA TRP A 218 2.29 20.26 19.76
C TRP A 218 3.60 21.03 19.99
N PRO A 219 3.70 21.81 21.08
CA PRO A 219 4.87 22.62 21.30
C PRO A 219 6.01 21.67 21.68
N GLY A 220 7.05 21.61 20.87
CA GLY A 220 8.35 21.11 21.32
C GLY A 220 8.95 19.88 20.64
N ARG A 221 8.51 19.43 19.46
CA ARG A 221 9.32 18.46 18.70
C ARG A 221 10.25 19.17 17.70
N PRO A 222 11.58 19.12 17.89
CA PRO A 222 12.51 19.84 17.04
C PRO A 222 12.41 19.31 15.60
N THR A 223 12.21 20.21 14.65
CA THR A 223 12.28 20.00 13.19
C THR A 223 13.73 19.77 12.76
N ASN A 224 14.40 18.78 13.35
CA ASN A 224 15.78 18.42 13.04
C ASN A 224 15.88 17.48 11.83
N GLY A 225 14.82 17.36 11.03
CA GLY A 225 14.86 16.72 9.72
C GLY A 225 15.33 17.73 8.68
N ALA A 226 16.23 17.33 7.78
CA ALA A 226 16.70 18.21 6.73
C ALA A 226 15.51 18.68 5.86
N GLN A 227 15.38 19.99 5.63
CA GLN A 227 14.23 20.61 4.94
C GLN A 227 13.95 20.05 3.53
N TRP A 228 14.93 19.37 2.91
CA TRP A 228 14.82 18.77 1.58
C TRP A 228 14.21 17.36 1.56
N LEU A 229 14.19 16.64 2.68
CA LEU A 229 13.67 15.25 2.76
C LEU A 229 12.24 15.10 2.24
N PRO A 230 11.29 15.99 2.60
CA PRO A 230 9.93 15.89 2.10
C PRO A 230 9.79 16.14 0.61
N ASN A 231 10.64 16.99 0.02
CA ASN A 231 10.63 17.22 -1.42
C ASN A 231 11.11 15.98 -2.17
N VAL A 232 12.13 15.28 -1.64
CA VAL A 232 12.57 13.99 -2.19
C VAL A 232 11.47 12.94 -2.08
N ALA A 233 10.77 12.86 -0.95
CA ALA A 233 9.63 11.97 -0.81
C ALA A 233 8.54 12.24 -1.85
N ARG A 234 8.19 13.52 -2.10
CA ARG A 234 7.18 13.90 -3.10
C ARG A 234 7.61 13.49 -4.51
N ILE A 235 8.85 13.78 -4.88
CA ILE A 235 9.40 13.40 -6.20
C ILE A 235 9.37 11.89 -6.36
N LEU A 236 9.83 11.14 -5.36
CA LEU A 236 9.86 9.68 -5.43
C LEU A 236 8.45 9.07 -5.50
N ALA A 237 7.48 9.63 -4.77
CA ALA A 237 6.09 9.18 -4.82
C ALA A 237 5.48 9.44 -6.21
N ILE A 238 5.69 10.62 -6.78
CA ILE A 238 5.19 10.97 -8.12
C ILE A 238 5.82 10.06 -9.19
N VAL A 239 7.14 9.88 -9.13
CA VAL A 239 7.87 9.01 -10.07
C VAL A 239 7.42 7.55 -9.94
N SER A 240 7.20 7.06 -8.72
CA SER A 240 6.73 5.69 -8.49
C SER A 240 5.33 5.47 -9.06
N ASN A 241 4.38 6.37 -8.78
CA ASN A 241 3.04 6.27 -9.33
C ASN A 241 3.03 6.37 -10.87
N LEU A 242 3.83 7.28 -11.44
CA LEU A 242 4.00 7.37 -12.89
C LEU A 242 4.56 6.07 -13.47
N ALA A 243 5.55 5.47 -12.84
CA ALA A 243 6.14 4.20 -13.25
C ALA A 243 5.15 3.03 -13.17
N ILE A 244 4.25 2.99 -12.18
CA ILE A 244 3.15 2.00 -12.12
C ILE A 244 2.22 2.18 -13.33
N VAL A 245 1.76 3.41 -13.59
CA VAL A 245 0.83 3.72 -14.69
C VAL A 245 1.46 3.39 -16.06
N ILE A 246 2.68 3.86 -16.30
CA ILE A 246 3.43 3.56 -17.53
C ILE A 246 3.69 2.05 -17.64
N GLY A 247 4.01 1.39 -16.52
CA GLY A 247 4.22 -0.05 -16.47
C GLY A 247 2.97 -0.83 -16.91
N ILE A 248 1.80 -0.47 -16.38
CA ILE A 248 0.52 -1.09 -16.76
C ILE A 248 0.20 -0.85 -18.25
N ILE A 249 0.31 0.40 -18.72
CA ILE A 249 0.04 0.74 -20.13
C ILE A 249 1.04 0.03 -21.05
N GLY A 250 2.32 0.00 -20.69
CA GLY A 250 3.39 -0.68 -21.41
C GLY A 250 3.17 -2.18 -21.52
N VAL A 251 2.67 -2.83 -20.46
CA VAL A 251 2.25 -4.24 -20.53
C VAL A 251 1.07 -4.41 -21.48
N GLY A 252 0.07 -3.52 -21.45
CA GLY A 252 -1.04 -3.56 -22.41
C GLY A 252 -0.60 -3.39 -23.86
N TYR A 253 0.33 -2.47 -24.12
CA TYR A 253 0.80 -2.16 -25.46
C TYR A 253 1.78 -3.21 -26.02
N TRP A 254 2.90 -3.47 -25.34
CA TRP A 254 3.96 -4.36 -25.86
C TRP A 254 3.68 -5.83 -25.63
N HIS A 255 2.96 -6.12 -24.54
CA HIS A 255 2.58 -7.49 -24.25
C HIS A 255 1.21 -7.71 -24.80
N PHE A 256 0.11 -7.17 -24.26
CA PHE A 256 -1.24 -7.56 -24.70
C PHE A 256 -1.62 -7.22 -26.15
N ASP A 257 -0.78 -6.51 -26.90
CA ASP A 257 -1.06 -6.05 -28.28
C ASP A 257 -2.37 -5.26 -28.35
N ASN A 258 -2.76 -4.64 -27.23
CA ASN A 258 -4.01 -3.91 -27.09
C ASN A 258 -3.82 -2.71 -26.15
N ILE A 259 -3.61 -1.54 -26.75
CA ILE A 259 -3.41 -0.32 -25.97
C ILE A 259 -4.67 0.10 -25.20
N LYS A 260 -5.87 -0.22 -25.71
CA LYS A 260 -7.15 0.10 -25.04
C LYS A 260 -7.25 -0.62 -23.69
N THR A 261 -6.82 -1.89 -23.61
CA THR A 261 -6.82 -2.63 -22.33
C THR A 261 -5.76 -2.10 -21.38
N GLY A 262 -4.58 -1.71 -21.87
CA GLY A 262 -3.54 -1.06 -21.07
C GLY A 262 -4.01 0.26 -20.44
N ILE A 263 -4.57 1.16 -21.26
CA ILE A 263 -5.12 2.44 -20.78
C ILE A 263 -6.31 2.18 -19.85
N GLY A 264 -7.24 1.29 -20.19
CA GLY A 264 -8.37 0.94 -19.33
C GLY A 264 -7.94 0.39 -17.96
N CYS A 265 -6.94 -0.48 -17.93
CA CYS A 265 -6.36 -1.04 -16.71
C CYS A 265 -5.70 0.05 -15.83
N ALA A 266 -4.92 0.95 -16.44
CA ALA A 266 -4.29 2.06 -15.73
C ALA A 266 -5.32 3.09 -15.21
N THR A 267 -6.35 3.39 -15.99
CA THR A 267 -7.46 4.25 -15.55
C THR A 267 -8.20 3.59 -14.39
N MET A 268 -8.48 2.28 -14.44
CA MET A 268 -9.07 1.54 -13.31
C MET A 268 -8.18 1.60 -12.06
N TYR A 269 -6.86 1.43 -12.20
CA TYR A 269 -5.90 1.57 -11.11
C TYR A 269 -6.01 2.94 -10.43
N LEU A 270 -6.03 4.02 -11.21
CA LEU A 270 -6.11 5.40 -10.69
C LEU A 270 -7.47 5.72 -10.05
N MET A 271 -8.54 5.06 -10.49
CA MET A 271 -9.89 5.26 -9.94
C MET A 271 -10.07 4.60 -8.58
N LEU A 272 -9.37 3.50 -8.30
CA LEU A 272 -9.63 2.71 -7.10
C LEU A 272 -9.41 3.52 -5.80
N PRO A 273 -10.26 3.34 -4.78
CA PRO A 273 -10.19 4.10 -3.53
C PRO A 273 -8.81 4.07 -2.86
N TYR A 274 -8.17 2.91 -2.93
CA TYR A 274 -6.82 2.71 -2.45
C TYR A 274 -5.83 3.75 -3.01
N THR A 275 -5.85 3.97 -4.33
CA THR A 275 -4.87 4.84 -5.00
C THR A 275 -5.07 6.30 -4.60
N ALA A 276 -6.29 6.73 -4.28
CA ALA A 276 -6.51 8.07 -3.76
C ALA A 276 -6.02 8.26 -2.31
N GLN A 277 -6.16 7.22 -1.48
CA GLN A 277 -5.86 7.30 -0.05
C GLN A 277 -4.38 7.07 0.29
N MET A 278 -3.64 6.29 -0.52
CA MET A 278 -2.32 5.78 -0.14
C MET A 278 -1.21 5.98 -1.18
N ASN A 279 -1.46 6.72 -2.26
CA ASN A 279 -0.46 6.99 -3.31
C ASN A 279 0.77 7.78 -2.84
N GLY A 280 0.69 8.51 -1.72
CA GLY A 280 1.83 9.21 -1.13
C GLY A 280 2.71 8.35 -0.23
N ASN A 281 2.33 7.09 0.05
CA ASN A 281 3.16 6.19 0.85
C ASN A 281 4.19 5.47 -0.04
N LEU A 282 5.46 5.79 0.18
CA LEU A 282 6.59 5.27 -0.59
C LEU A 282 6.84 3.78 -0.35
N GLU A 283 6.51 3.28 0.83
CA GLU A 283 6.70 1.87 1.18
C GLU A 283 5.72 0.96 0.41
N HIS A 284 4.61 1.53 -0.04
CA HIS A 284 3.64 0.85 -0.91
C HIS A 284 4.00 1.03 -2.39
N THR A 285 4.18 2.28 -2.81
CA THR A 285 4.24 2.65 -4.23
C THR A 285 5.58 2.35 -4.87
N THR A 286 6.70 2.52 -4.17
CA THR A 286 8.04 2.30 -4.75
C THR A 286 8.29 0.83 -5.09
N PRO A 287 8.05 -0.14 -4.18
CA PRO A 287 8.21 -1.56 -4.53
C PRO A 287 7.22 -1.99 -5.61
N ALA A 288 5.98 -1.49 -5.57
CA ALA A 288 4.97 -1.78 -6.59
C ALA A 288 5.37 -1.27 -7.98
N ALA A 289 5.95 -0.07 -8.07
CA ALA A 289 6.48 0.49 -9.31
C ALA A 289 7.58 -0.41 -9.89
N LEU A 290 8.55 -0.80 -9.06
CA LEU A 290 9.63 -1.69 -9.45
C LEU A 290 9.11 -3.05 -9.90
N LEU A 291 8.19 -3.68 -9.16
CA LEU A 291 7.58 -4.94 -9.57
C LEU A 291 6.80 -4.81 -10.89
N THR A 292 6.06 -3.72 -11.09
CA THR A 292 5.32 -3.48 -12.33
C THR A 292 6.27 -3.28 -13.52
N LEU A 293 7.38 -2.57 -13.32
CA LEU A 293 8.45 -2.42 -14.31
C LEU A 293 9.19 -3.75 -14.58
N ALA A 294 9.39 -4.58 -13.55
CA ALA A 294 9.95 -5.92 -13.70
C ALA A 294 9.08 -6.79 -14.62
N LEU A 295 7.75 -6.70 -14.47
CA LEU A 295 6.80 -7.36 -15.35
C LEU A 295 6.79 -6.74 -16.76
N MET A 296 6.78 -5.41 -16.87
CA MET A 296 6.86 -4.72 -18.17
C MET A 296 8.11 -5.14 -18.96
N THR A 297 9.23 -5.40 -18.29
CA THR A 297 10.49 -5.82 -18.89
C THR A 297 10.72 -7.33 -18.86
N TYR A 298 9.69 -8.17 -18.64
CA TYR A 298 9.87 -9.62 -18.48
C TYR A 298 10.52 -10.32 -19.68
N ARG A 299 10.43 -9.76 -20.90
CA ARG A 299 11.13 -10.31 -22.08
C ARG A 299 12.66 -10.11 -21.99
N GLN A 300 13.11 -9.17 -21.17
CA GLN A 300 14.50 -8.81 -20.92
C GLN A 300 14.88 -9.24 -19.49
N PRO A 301 15.31 -10.50 -19.30
CA PRO A 301 15.52 -11.08 -17.97
C PRO A 301 16.44 -10.26 -17.06
N MET A 302 17.48 -9.61 -17.61
CA MET A 302 18.40 -8.77 -16.82
C MET A 302 17.70 -7.56 -16.17
N PHE A 303 16.93 -6.78 -16.93
CA PHE A 303 16.21 -5.63 -16.38
C PHE A 303 15.08 -6.07 -15.46
N SER A 304 14.40 -7.16 -15.81
CA SER A 304 13.36 -7.74 -14.96
C SER A 304 13.92 -8.17 -13.60
N GLY A 305 15.07 -8.84 -13.60
CA GLY A 305 15.79 -9.20 -12.37
C GLY A 305 16.30 -7.99 -11.59
N LEU A 306 16.79 -6.95 -12.27
CA LEU A 306 17.21 -5.70 -11.63
C LEU A 306 16.07 -5.03 -10.86
N PHE A 307 14.90 -4.91 -11.49
CA PHE A 307 13.74 -4.30 -10.85
C PHE A 307 13.15 -5.18 -9.74
N LEU A 308 13.06 -6.50 -9.93
CA LEU A 308 12.59 -7.42 -8.90
C LEU A 308 13.52 -7.45 -7.69
N GLY A 309 14.85 -7.50 -7.91
CA GLY A 309 15.83 -7.48 -6.83
C GLY A 309 15.88 -6.13 -6.11
N ALA A 310 15.69 -5.02 -6.82
CA ALA A 310 15.52 -3.71 -6.19
C ALA A 310 14.27 -3.66 -5.31
N ALA A 311 13.13 -4.17 -5.81
CA ALA A 311 11.90 -4.25 -5.02
C ALA A 311 12.08 -5.12 -3.76
N ALA A 312 12.73 -6.27 -3.92
CA ALA A 312 13.05 -7.23 -2.85
C ALA A 312 14.02 -6.68 -1.81
N GLY A 313 14.91 -5.77 -2.20
CA GLY A 313 15.81 -5.09 -1.28
C GLY A 313 15.18 -3.89 -0.57
N LEU A 314 14.22 -3.21 -1.20
CA LEU A 314 13.45 -2.15 -0.53
C LEU A 314 12.49 -2.73 0.52
N VAL A 315 11.83 -3.83 0.15
CA VAL A 315 10.87 -4.56 0.96
C VAL A 315 11.12 -6.05 0.76
N TYR A 316 11.26 -6.82 1.83
CA TYR A 316 11.68 -8.23 1.72
C TYR A 316 10.60 -9.17 1.15
N TYR A 317 9.31 -8.78 1.12
CA TYR A 317 8.21 -9.62 0.63
C TYR A 317 8.38 -10.14 -0.81
N PRO A 318 8.79 -9.30 -1.79
CA PRO A 318 9.16 -9.76 -3.13
C PRO A 318 10.20 -10.90 -3.21
N LEU A 319 11.00 -11.17 -2.18
CA LEU A 319 11.90 -12.35 -2.18
C LEU A 319 11.11 -13.66 -2.32
N PHE A 320 9.88 -13.72 -1.81
CA PHE A 320 9.00 -14.87 -1.95
C PHE A 320 8.44 -15.04 -3.37
N LEU A 321 8.70 -14.10 -4.29
CA LEU A 321 8.41 -14.26 -5.72
C LEU A 321 9.49 -15.06 -6.45
N LEU A 322 10.69 -15.18 -5.88
CA LEU A 322 11.83 -15.83 -6.52
C LEU A 322 11.53 -17.25 -7.02
N PRO A 323 10.85 -18.15 -6.27
CA PRO A 323 10.53 -19.48 -6.79
C PRO A 323 9.71 -19.45 -8.09
N LEU A 324 8.72 -18.56 -8.19
CA LEU A 324 7.88 -18.39 -9.38
C LEU A 324 8.70 -17.86 -10.56
N TRP A 325 9.48 -16.79 -10.33
CA TRP A 325 10.23 -16.10 -11.38
C TRP A 325 11.43 -16.93 -11.87
N PHE A 326 12.12 -17.64 -10.99
CA PHE A 326 13.17 -18.59 -11.38
C PHE A 326 12.61 -19.74 -12.21
N SER A 327 11.47 -20.30 -11.80
CA SER A 327 10.83 -21.37 -12.55
C SER A 327 10.37 -20.89 -13.94
N PHE A 328 9.92 -19.64 -14.08
CA PHE A 328 9.57 -19.05 -15.38
C PHE A 328 10.80 -18.94 -16.32
N TYR A 329 11.95 -18.48 -15.83
CA TYR A 329 13.18 -18.32 -16.62
C TYR A 329 14.07 -19.57 -16.68
N TRP A 330 13.66 -20.67 -16.05
CA TRP A 330 14.47 -21.88 -15.83
C TRP A 330 15.16 -22.37 -17.10
N HIS A 331 14.39 -22.52 -18.17
CA HIS A 331 14.90 -23.00 -19.45
C HIS A 331 15.67 -21.93 -20.25
N LYS A 332 15.32 -20.65 -20.11
CA LYS A 332 15.92 -19.56 -20.88
C LYS A 332 15.83 -18.23 -20.13
N GLY A 333 16.99 -17.62 -19.89
CA GLY A 333 17.09 -16.30 -19.26
C GLY A 333 17.43 -16.31 -17.78
N ILE A 334 17.62 -17.47 -17.13
CA ILE A 334 17.92 -17.52 -15.69
C ILE A 334 19.22 -16.80 -15.31
N ARG A 335 20.30 -16.94 -16.10
CA ARG A 335 21.59 -16.29 -15.83
C ARG A 335 21.50 -14.75 -15.86
N PRO A 336 21.01 -14.11 -16.94
CA PRO A 336 20.86 -12.66 -16.95
C PRO A 336 19.87 -12.17 -15.88
N PHE A 337 18.81 -12.93 -15.59
CA PHE A 337 17.89 -12.62 -14.50
C PHE A 337 18.58 -12.59 -13.14
N LEU A 338 19.31 -13.65 -12.80
CA LEU A 338 20.11 -13.73 -11.56
C LEU A 338 21.13 -12.59 -11.48
N MET A 339 21.83 -12.29 -12.57
CA MET A 339 22.77 -11.19 -12.62
C MET A 339 22.10 -9.84 -12.31
N GLY A 340 20.91 -9.59 -12.87
CA GLY A 340 20.11 -8.40 -12.55
C GLY A 340 19.73 -8.32 -11.07
N VAL A 341 19.21 -9.41 -10.51
CA VAL A 341 18.85 -9.50 -9.08
C VAL A 341 20.07 -9.23 -8.21
N SER A 342 21.20 -9.91 -8.48
CA SER A 342 22.44 -9.73 -7.72
C SER A 342 22.99 -8.30 -7.81
N ILE A 343 22.98 -7.68 -8.99
CA ILE A 343 23.45 -6.29 -9.16
C ILE A 343 22.59 -5.33 -8.34
N SER A 344 21.26 -5.44 -8.44
CA SER A 344 20.37 -4.54 -7.69
C SER A 344 20.51 -4.68 -6.18
N LEU A 345 20.60 -5.91 -5.66
CA LEU A 345 20.82 -6.17 -4.24
C LEU A 345 22.19 -5.67 -3.79
N LEU A 346 23.25 -5.90 -4.58
CA LEU A 346 24.59 -5.39 -4.28
C LEU A 346 24.58 -3.87 -4.15
N VAL A 347 23.94 -3.17 -5.09
CA VAL A 347 23.81 -1.70 -5.04
C VAL A 347 23.10 -1.26 -3.76
N LEU A 348 21.96 -1.87 -3.42
CA LEU A 348 21.22 -1.52 -2.20
C LEU A 348 22.00 -1.81 -0.92
N VAL A 349 22.75 -2.93 -0.87
CA VAL A 349 23.64 -3.28 0.25
C VAL A 349 24.79 -2.27 0.35
N CYS A 350 25.42 -1.88 -0.77
CA CYS A 350 26.45 -0.87 -0.77
C CYS A 350 25.92 0.49 -0.29
N LEU A 351 24.69 0.86 -0.65
CA LEU A 351 24.05 2.09 -0.17
C LEU A 351 23.78 2.08 1.34
N LEU A 352 23.62 0.91 1.98
CA LEU A 352 23.51 0.84 3.45
C LEU A 352 24.80 1.28 4.16
N LEU A 353 25.97 1.16 3.50
CA LEU A 353 27.25 1.59 4.06
C LEU A 353 27.33 3.10 4.30
N ILE A 354 26.46 3.89 3.65
CA ILE A 354 26.38 5.35 3.84
C ILE A 354 26.03 5.70 5.30
N HIS A 355 25.30 4.84 6.01
CA HIS A 355 24.96 5.04 7.43
C HIS A 355 26.05 4.59 8.42
N GLY A 356 27.19 4.11 7.91
CA GLY A 356 28.31 3.65 8.72
C GLY A 356 28.27 2.15 9.03
N MET A 357 29.44 1.62 9.40
CA MET A 357 29.64 0.19 9.64
C MET A 357 28.95 -0.34 10.91
N SER A 358 28.68 0.53 11.89
CA SER A 358 28.08 0.13 13.17
C SER A 358 26.63 -0.32 13.04
N ALA A 359 25.83 0.37 12.21
CA ALA A 359 24.42 0.04 11.95
C ALA A 359 24.24 -0.91 10.74
N PHE A 360 25.30 -1.18 9.99
CA PHE A 360 25.24 -1.94 8.74
C PHE A 360 24.66 -3.34 8.93
N THR A 361 25.11 -4.07 9.96
CA THR A 361 24.65 -5.44 10.20
C THR A 361 23.16 -5.50 10.54
N ASP A 362 22.65 -4.53 11.30
CA ASP A 362 21.24 -4.46 11.66
C ASP A 362 20.39 -4.06 10.46
N HIS A 363 20.82 -3.04 9.70
CA HIS A 363 20.15 -2.65 8.46
C HIS A 363 20.13 -3.78 7.41
N LEU A 364 21.20 -4.57 7.32
CA LEU A 364 21.27 -5.73 6.42
C LEU A 364 20.30 -6.84 6.84
N ARG A 365 20.20 -7.12 8.16
CA ARG A 365 19.21 -8.06 8.69
C ARG A 365 17.79 -7.58 8.40
N TRP A 366 17.53 -6.28 8.59
CA TRP A 366 16.24 -5.63 8.29
C TRP A 366 15.86 -5.67 6.80
N MET A 367 16.84 -5.52 5.92
CA MET A 367 16.64 -5.60 4.47
C MET A 367 16.11 -6.98 4.02
N PHE A 368 16.58 -8.07 4.64
CA PHE A 368 16.27 -9.44 4.20
C PHE A 368 15.19 -10.16 5.00
N GLY A 369 14.57 -9.53 6.00
CA GLY A 369 13.59 -10.25 6.84
C GLY A 369 14.22 -11.22 7.84
N LEU A 370 15.53 -11.13 8.13
CA LEU A 370 16.27 -12.12 8.94
C LEU A 370 16.10 -11.87 10.46
N TRP A 371 14.86 -11.87 10.93
CA TRP A 371 14.51 -11.79 12.35
C TRP A 371 13.30 -12.65 12.69
N LEU A 372 13.10 -12.95 13.98
CA LEU A 372 11.90 -13.62 14.46
C LEU A 372 10.69 -12.70 14.26
N PRO A 373 9.57 -13.17 13.68
CA PRO A 373 8.40 -12.33 13.48
C PRO A 373 8.00 -11.62 14.76
N MET A 374 7.91 -10.29 14.71
CA MET A 374 7.56 -9.49 15.88
C MET A 374 6.16 -9.89 16.38
N MET A 375 6.04 -10.09 17.69
CA MET A 375 4.79 -10.55 18.34
C MET A 375 4.11 -9.43 19.16
N GLU A 376 4.78 -8.29 19.31
CA GLU A 376 4.33 -7.14 20.12
C GLU A 376 4.23 -5.89 19.24
N GLY A 377 3.41 -4.91 19.63
CA GLY A 377 3.25 -3.66 18.87
C GLY A 377 2.67 -3.86 17.46
N LEU A 378 1.89 -4.92 17.26
CA LEU A 378 1.26 -5.27 16.00
C LEU A 378 0.04 -4.37 15.74
N SER A 379 -0.34 -4.23 14.47
CA SER A 379 -1.54 -3.48 14.08
C SER A 379 -2.35 -4.23 13.02
N GLY A 380 -3.62 -3.88 12.89
CA GLY A 380 -4.56 -4.62 12.05
C GLY A 380 -5.21 -5.77 12.82
N ILE A 381 -5.48 -6.88 12.14
CA ILE A 381 -6.09 -8.07 12.76
C ILE A 381 -5.20 -8.67 13.86
N TRP A 382 -3.88 -8.46 13.78
CA TRP A 382 -2.93 -8.99 14.74
C TRP A 382 -2.63 -8.03 15.90
N GLY A 383 -3.32 -6.88 15.99
CA GLY A 383 -3.14 -5.93 17.07
C GLY A 383 -3.64 -6.44 18.43
N GLU A 384 -3.46 -5.64 19.47
CA GLU A 384 -3.78 -6.00 20.87
C GLU A 384 -5.24 -6.43 21.06
N ASP A 385 -6.18 -5.78 20.35
CA ASP A 385 -7.62 -6.09 20.37
C ASP A 385 -8.04 -7.22 19.40
N GLY A 386 -7.09 -7.81 18.69
CA GLY A 386 -7.36 -8.69 17.55
C GLY A 386 -7.17 -10.19 17.82
N LEU A 387 -6.75 -10.91 16.79
CA LEU A 387 -6.35 -12.31 16.90
C LEU A 387 -4.99 -12.42 17.60
N GLN A 388 -4.84 -13.46 18.43
CA GLN A 388 -3.57 -13.75 19.09
C GLN A 388 -2.45 -13.89 18.06
N ALA A 389 -1.34 -13.18 18.29
CA ALA A 389 -0.18 -13.13 17.39
C ALA A 389 0.40 -14.53 17.06
N VAL A 390 0.21 -15.52 17.94
CA VAL A 390 0.68 -16.90 17.73
C VAL A 390 0.10 -17.55 16.47
N PHE A 391 -1.17 -17.25 16.12
CA PHE A 391 -1.82 -17.81 14.92
C PHE A 391 -1.23 -17.28 13.62
N ARG A 392 -0.37 -16.26 13.67
CA ARG A 392 0.37 -15.76 12.52
C ARG A 392 1.40 -16.76 11.98
N LEU A 393 1.96 -17.61 12.85
CA LEU A 393 3.01 -18.56 12.47
C LEU A 393 2.50 -19.64 11.49
N PRO A 394 1.37 -20.34 11.73
CA PRO A 394 0.79 -21.24 10.74
C PRO A 394 0.49 -20.56 9.39
N VAL A 395 -0.01 -19.31 9.42
CA VAL A 395 -0.30 -18.53 8.20
C VAL A 395 0.98 -18.24 7.42
N LEU A 396 2.07 -17.88 8.12
CA LEU A 396 3.39 -17.69 7.53
C LEU A 396 3.91 -18.99 6.89
N VAL A 397 3.76 -20.14 7.56
CA VAL A 397 4.14 -21.45 7.01
C VAL A 397 3.34 -21.73 5.73
N GLY A 398 2.02 -21.54 5.76
CA GLY A 398 1.18 -21.70 4.57
C GLY A 398 1.59 -20.80 3.41
N PHE A 399 1.95 -19.55 3.71
CA PHE A 399 2.48 -18.59 2.74
C PHE A 399 3.81 -19.04 2.12
N ILE A 400 4.76 -19.54 2.92
CA ILE A 400 6.04 -20.08 2.44
C ILE A 400 5.80 -21.31 1.55
N LEU A 401 4.93 -22.23 1.98
CA LEU A 401 4.58 -23.41 1.19
C LEU A 401 3.92 -23.01 -0.14
N LEU A 402 3.02 -22.02 -0.14
CA LEU A 402 2.41 -21.48 -1.36
C LEU A 402 3.48 -20.91 -2.29
N SER A 403 4.40 -20.09 -1.78
CA SER A 403 5.52 -19.53 -2.57
C SER A 403 6.38 -20.64 -3.19
N LEU A 404 6.81 -21.63 -2.40
CA LEU A 404 7.64 -22.74 -2.87
C LEU A 404 6.92 -23.65 -3.87
N SER A 405 5.59 -23.80 -3.73
CA SER A 405 4.79 -24.60 -4.68
C SER A 405 4.91 -24.07 -6.11
N PHE A 406 5.11 -22.76 -6.28
CA PHE A 406 5.28 -22.15 -7.60
C PHE A 406 6.57 -22.56 -8.32
N CYS A 407 7.53 -23.16 -7.62
CA CYS A 407 8.70 -23.77 -8.25
C CYS A 407 8.28 -24.89 -9.22
N PHE A 408 7.31 -25.71 -8.81
CA PHE A 408 6.90 -26.91 -9.53
C PHE A 408 5.57 -26.74 -10.28
N TRP A 409 4.64 -25.96 -9.73
CA TRP A 409 3.29 -25.78 -10.25
C TRP A 409 3.00 -24.32 -10.62
N PRO A 410 2.34 -24.01 -11.74
CA PRO A 410 2.04 -24.88 -12.88
C PRO A 410 3.29 -25.32 -13.64
N ILE A 411 3.21 -26.46 -14.34
CA ILE A 411 4.32 -27.05 -15.11
C ILE A 411 4.74 -26.14 -16.27
N ARG A 412 3.77 -25.59 -17.00
CA ARG A 412 4.02 -24.61 -18.06
C ARG A 412 3.73 -23.21 -17.54
N LYS A 413 4.78 -22.40 -17.42
CA LYS A 413 4.67 -21.00 -17.01
C LYS A 413 4.68 -20.07 -18.20
N ASN A 414 3.63 -19.27 -18.33
CA ASN A 414 3.49 -18.21 -19.32
C ASN A 414 3.35 -16.83 -18.60
N LEU A 415 3.26 -15.75 -19.36
CA LEU A 415 3.06 -14.40 -18.81
C LEU A 415 1.84 -14.33 -17.88
N GLY A 416 0.75 -15.02 -18.21
CA GLY A 416 -0.44 -15.11 -17.37
C GLY A 416 -0.14 -15.68 -15.99
N THR A 417 0.56 -16.82 -15.94
CA THR A 417 0.98 -17.45 -14.67
C THR A 417 1.91 -16.57 -13.85
N LEU A 418 2.77 -15.77 -14.51
CA LEU A 418 3.68 -14.85 -13.85
C LEU A 418 2.91 -13.71 -13.18
N MET A 419 1.91 -13.13 -13.87
CA MET A 419 1.05 -12.08 -13.33
C MET A 419 0.18 -12.58 -12.18
N CYS A 420 -0.59 -13.65 -12.39
CA CYS A 420 -1.51 -14.13 -11.37
C CYS A 420 -0.79 -14.79 -10.19
N GLY A 421 0.34 -15.46 -10.42
CA GLY A 421 1.19 -15.98 -9.34
C GLY A 421 1.82 -14.86 -8.50
N THR A 422 2.30 -13.79 -9.15
CA THR A 422 2.81 -12.61 -8.43
C THR A 422 1.70 -11.95 -7.62
N ALA A 423 0.51 -11.76 -8.21
CA ALA A 423 -0.67 -11.25 -7.50
C ALA A 423 -1.04 -12.13 -6.30
N ALA A 424 -1.09 -13.46 -6.48
CA ALA A 424 -1.47 -14.41 -5.43
C ALA A 424 -0.49 -14.40 -4.27
N ILE A 425 0.83 -14.38 -4.53
CA ILE A 425 1.84 -14.32 -3.47
C ILE A 425 1.76 -12.97 -2.74
N MET A 426 1.61 -11.84 -3.45
CA MET A 426 1.50 -10.52 -2.82
C MET A 426 0.19 -10.33 -2.04
N LEU A 427 -0.91 -10.97 -2.46
CA LEU A 427 -2.16 -11.07 -1.69
C LEU A 427 -1.97 -11.95 -0.45
N ALA A 428 -1.35 -13.12 -0.59
CA ALA A 428 -1.09 -14.05 0.51
C ALA A 428 -0.19 -13.41 1.59
N ALA A 429 0.74 -12.54 1.19
CA ALA A 429 1.57 -11.77 2.12
C ALA A 429 0.74 -10.88 3.07
N GLN A 430 -0.45 -10.42 2.65
CA GLN A 430 -1.32 -9.58 3.47
C GLN A 430 -1.86 -10.29 4.71
N PHE A 431 -2.02 -11.62 4.67
CA PHE A 431 -2.59 -12.39 5.77
C PHE A 431 -1.65 -12.52 6.96
N TRP A 432 -0.35 -12.59 6.73
CA TRP A 432 0.64 -12.67 7.81
C TRP A 432 1.35 -11.34 8.07
N HIS A 433 1.03 -10.29 7.34
CA HIS A 433 1.63 -8.97 7.55
C HIS A 433 1.24 -8.41 8.93
N GLY A 434 2.22 -8.02 9.73
CA GLY A 434 2.01 -7.62 11.13
C GLY A 434 1.55 -6.18 11.34
N TYR A 435 1.61 -5.33 10.30
CA TYR A 435 1.34 -3.90 10.41
C TYR A 435 0.24 -3.45 9.44
N GLY A 436 -1.02 -3.79 9.72
CA GLY A 436 -2.13 -3.36 8.88
C GLY A 436 -2.33 -4.21 7.61
N GLY A 437 -2.23 -5.54 7.76
CA GLY A 437 -2.50 -6.49 6.69
C GLY A 437 -3.80 -6.18 5.92
N GLY A 438 -3.72 -6.22 4.59
CA GLY A 438 -4.81 -5.86 3.68
C GLY A 438 -4.74 -4.43 3.15
N LEU A 439 -3.97 -3.53 3.78
CA LEU A 439 -3.78 -2.15 3.31
C LEU A 439 -2.68 -2.00 2.26
N PHE A 440 -1.77 -2.98 2.10
CA PHE A 440 -0.68 -2.91 1.13
C PHE A 440 -1.12 -3.30 -0.29
N MET A 441 -2.15 -2.61 -0.79
CA MET A 441 -2.78 -3.01 -2.04
C MET A 441 -1.90 -2.76 -3.27
N ALA A 442 -1.05 -1.72 -3.28
CA ALA A 442 -0.16 -1.45 -4.42
C ALA A 442 0.72 -2.65 -4.80
N TRP A 443 1.08 -3.51 -3.84
CA TRP A 443 1.94 -4.65 -4.13
C TRP A 443 1.27 -5.70 -5.03
N PHE A 444 -0.06 -5.87 -4.92
CA PHE A 444 -0.79 -6.86 -5.70
C PHE A 444 -1.70 -6.24 -6.78
N LEU A 445 -2.19 -5.02 -6.57
CA LEU A 445 -3.27 -4.44 -7.35
C LEU A 445 -2.92 -4.26 -8.84
N PRO A 446 -1.73 -3.76 -9.24
CA PRO A 446 -1.32 -3.74 -10.64
C PRO A 446 -1.38 -5.13 -11.31
N PHE A 447 -0.97 -6.18 -10.58
CA PHE A 447 -0.95 -7.55 -11.09
C PHE A 447 -2.33 -8.18 -11.16
N VAL A 448 -3.19 -7.90 -10.17
CA VAL A 448 -4.61 -8.30 -10.19
C VAL A 448 -5.30 -7.66 -11.39
N LEU A 449 -5.14 -6.35 -11.58
CA LEU A 449 -5.75 -5.63 -12.69
C LEU A 449 -5.23 -6.12 -14.04
N LEU A 450 -3.91 -6.26 -14.21
CA LEU A 450 -3.34 -6.82 -15.43
C LEU A 450 -3.82 -8.25 -15.69
N THR A 451 -4.06 -9.05 -14.64
CA THR A 451 -4.65 -10.39 -14.77
C THR A 451 -6.11 -10.34 -15.23
N ILE A 452 -6.91 -9.40 -14.74
CA ILE A 452 -8.32 -9.23 -15.13
C ILE A 452 -8.44 -8.75 -16.58
N PHE A 453 -7.57 -7.83 -17.02
CA PHE A 453 -7.59 -7.25 -18.36
C PHE A 453 -6.83 -8.05 -19.43
N ARG A 454 -6.11 -9.12 -19.05
CA ARG A 454 -5.26 -9.82 -20.02
C ARG A 454 -6.08 -10.53 -21.10
N PRO A 455 -5.63 -10.48 -22.37
CA PRO A 455 -6.11 -11.39 -23.40
C PRO A 455 -5.54 -12.80 -23.20
N ASN A 456 -5.79 -13.71 -24.14
CA ASN A 456 -5.09 -15.00 -24.14
C ASN A 456 -3.59 -14.75 -24.40
N VAL A 457 -2.74 -15.21 -23.48
CA VAL A 457 -1.28 -15.04 -23.50
C VAL A 457 -0.54 -16.38 -23.32
N ASP A 458 -1.20 -17.48 -23.68
CA ASP A 458 -0.70 -18.84 -23.47
C ASP A 458 0.59 -19.14 -24.25
N ASP A 459 0.79 -18.45 -25.36
CA ASP A 459 1.98 -18.56 -26.21
C ASP A 459 3.21 -17.84 -25.63
N ARG A 460 3.03 -17.00 -24.61
CA ARG A 460 4.09 -16.14 -24.04
C ARG A 460 4.88 -16.84 -22.94
N VAL A 461 5.56 -17.89 -23.32
CA VAL A 461 6.50 -18.65 -22.47
C VAL A 461 7.91 -18.11 -22.66
N ALA A 462 8.73 -18.09 -21.60
CA ALA A 462 10.11 -17.58 -21.62
C ALA A 462 10.94 -18.09 -22.81
N ASN A 463 10.81 -19.38 -23.14
CA ASN A 463 11.53 -20.00 -24.27
C ASN A 463 11.30 -19.32 -25.62
N LYS A 464 10.08 -18.81 -25.85
CA LYS A 464 9.68 -18.16 -27.11
C LYS A 464 10.00 -16.67 -27.13
N VAL A 465 9.82 -16.00 -25.99
CA VAL A 465 9.84 -14.52 -25.91
C VAL A 465 11.19 -13.94 -25.46
N VAL A 466 12.01 -14.72 -24.74
CA VAL A 466 13.37 -14.30 -24.38
C VAL A 466 14.27 -14.56 -25.59
N GLY A 467 14.80 -13.50 -26.20
CA GLY A 467 15.71 -13.61 -27.35
C GLY A 467 16.98 -14.40 -26.99
N ALA A 468 17.44 -15.27 -27.89
CA ALA A 468 18.64 -16.10 -27.67
C ALA A 468 19.96 -15.32 -27.77
N LYS A 469 19.95 -14.11 -28.33
CA LYS A 469 21.15 -13.39 -28.76
C LYS A 469 21.02 -11.91 -28.40
N TRP A 470 21.54 -11.53 -27.23
CA TRP A 470 21.82 -10.11 -26.95
C TRP A 470 23.08 -9.62 -27.71
N PHE A 471 23.94 -10.54 -28.20
CA PHE A 471 25.23 -10.21 -28.84
C PHE A 471 25.44 -10.68 -30.29
N SER A 472 24.42 -11.18 -30.99
CA SER A 472 24.61 -11.45 -32.42
C SER A 472 24.27 -10.19 -33.20
N ARG A 473 25.30 -9.36 -33.46
CA ARG A 473 25.25 -8.38 -34.55
C ARG A 473 24.64 -9.06 -35.76
N HIS A 474 23.54 -8.51 -36.27
CA HIS A 474 23.13 -8.77 -37.64
C HIS A 474 24.24 -8.24 -38.55
N VAL A 475 25.18 -9.10 -38.92
CA VAL A 475 25.92 -8.92 -40.16
C VAL A 475 24.90 -9.26 -41.25
N SER A 476 24.28 -8.23 -41.80
CA SER A 476 23.55 -8.34 -43.06
C SER A 476 24.55 -8.76 -44.14
N SER A 477 24.48 -10.00 -44.59
CA SER A 477 25.08 -10.41 -45.86
C SER A 477 24.29 -9.76 -47.00
N PRO A 478 24.91 -8.96 -47.88
CA PRO A 478 24.24 -8.46 -49.07
C PRO A 478 24.21 -9.57 -50.11
N VAL A 479 23.00 -9.99 -50.54
CA VAL A 479 22.74 -10.51 -51.87
C VAL A 479 21.40 -9.98 -52.32
#